data_AF-A0A151TZI5-F1
#
_entry.id   AF-A0A151TZI5-F1
#
_cell.length_a   1.000
_cell.length_b   1.000
_cell.length_c   1.000
_cell.angle_alpha   90.00
_cell.angle_beta   90.00
_cell.angle_gamma   90.00
#
_symmetry.space_group_name_H-M   'P 1'
#
loop_
_entity.id
_entity.type
_entity.pdbx_description
1 polymer ?
#
loop_
_entity_poly.entity_id
_entity_poly.type
_entity_poly.pdbx_seq_one_letter_code
_entity_poly.pdbx_strand_id
1 'polypeptide(L)'
;MVIPRDVRENILGTCLDILPLSNLPWCIIGDFNGLLSSIDKKGTNPHPHYLIQGFRQAMMDCGLEDLPLIGHLFTWIKRNLPNNLVEEWLDRALVTKDWRHLFANCLLSNGVAGKSDHSLITLKLHANLSNLLG
;
A
#
# COMPACT_ATOMS: atom_id res chain seq x y z
N MET A 1 3.97 21.65 -7.26
CA MET A 1 4.14 20.40 -8.02
C MET A 1 2.76 19.82 -8.26
N VAL A 2 2.36 19.64 -9.52
CA VAL A 2 0.99 19.20 -9.86
C VAL A 2 0.98 17.69 -9.87
N ILE A 3 0.31 17.08 -8.90
CA ILE A 3 0.03 15.64 -8.90
C ILE A 3 -0.77 15.32 -10.17
N PRO A 4 -0.37 14.31 -10.97
CA PRO A 4 -1.11 13.92 -12.17
C PRO A 4 -2.59 13.69 -11.85
N ARG A 5 -3.48 14.12 -12.76
CA ARG A 5 -4.94 14.08 -12.59
C ARG A 5 -5.44 12.68 -12.20
N ASP A 6 -4.81 11.66 -12.75
CA ASP A 6 -5.08 10.23 -12.55
C ASP A 6 -4.83 9.78 -11.10
N VAL A 7 -3.93 10.47 -10.38
CA VAL A 7 -3.58 10.16 -8.99
C VAL A 7 -4.42 10.97 -8.00
N ARG A 8 -4.97 12.14 -8.39
CA ARG A 8 -5.89 12.89 -7.53
C ARG A 8 -7.28 12.28 -7.41
N GLU A 9 -7.68 11.39 -8.33
CA GLU A 9 -8.99 10.72 -8.28
C GLU A 9 -8.96 9.37 -7.55
N ASN A 10 -7.81 8.98 -6.95
CA ASN A 10 -7.66 7.76 -6.18
C ASN A 10 -7.61 8.02 -4.66
N ILE A 11 -7.49 6.95 -3.87
CA ILE A 11 -7.44 6.98 -2.38
C ILE A 11 -6.49 8.07 -1.86
N LEU A 12 -5.32 8.25 -2.48
CA LEU A 12 -4.33 9.23 -2.03
C LEU A 12 -4.77 10.67 -2.30
N GLY A 13 -5.52 10.91 -3.38
CA GLY A 13 -6.16 12.20 -3.61
C GLY A 13 -7.05 12.63 -2.46
N THR A 14 -7.91 11.73 -1.98
CA THR A 14 -8.73 11.97 -0.79
C THR A 14 -7.87 12.14 0.47
N CYS A 15 -6.80 11.36 0.62
CA CYS A 15 -5.87 11.49 1.74
C CYS A 15 -5.24 12.89 1.84
N LEU A 16 -4.88 13.52 0.72
CA LEU A 16 -4.33 14.88 0.71
C LEU A 16 -5.29 15.91 1.31
N ASP A 17 -6.58 15.73 1.07
CA ASP A 17 -7.61 16.66 1.56
C ASP A 17 -7.93 16.42 3.05
N ILE A 18 -7.91 15.16 3.52
CA ILE A 18 -8.38 14.81 4.87
C ILE A 18 -7.27 14.67 5.92
N LEU A 19 -6.07 14.22 5.54
CA LEU A 19 -4.97 14.01 6.50
C LEU A 19 -4.59 15.30 7.23
N PRO A 20 -4.49 16.48 6.57
CA PRO A 20 -4.14 17.72 7.26
C PRO A 20 -5.21 18.20 8.25
N LEU A 21 -6.42 17.66 8.18
CA LEU A 21 -7.55 18.05 9.05
C LEU A 21 -7.53 17.32 10.40
N SER A 22 -6.59 16.38 10.61
CA SER A 22 -6.53 15.54 11.80
C SER A 22 -5.10 15.39 12.31
N ASN A 23 -4.92 15.55 13.62
CA ASN A 23 -3.64 15.29 14.30
C ASN A 23 -3.52 13.84 14.81
N LEU A 24 -4.42 12.95 14.42
CA LEU A 24 -4.37 11.55 14.83
C LEU A 24 -3.37 10.76 13.97
N PRO A 25 -2.79 9.67 14.49
CA PRO A 25 -2.00 8.73 13.69
C PRO A 25 -2.90 7.95 12.72
N TRP A 26 -2.54 7.84 11.43
CA TRP A 26 -3.34 7.15 10.41
C TRP A 26 -2.65 5.88 9.91
N CYS A 27 -3.48 4.86 9.66
CA CYS A 27 -3.15 3.69 8.87
C CYS A 27 -4.24 3.50 7.82
N ILE A 28 -3.84 3.52 6.55
CA ILE A 28 -4.70 3.33 5.39
C ILE A 28 -4.30 2.02 4.76
N ILE A 29 -5.20 1.04 4.75
CA ILE A 29 -4.93 -0.32 4.25
C ILE A 29 -5.95 -0.69 3.17
N GLY A 30 -5.47 -1.23 2.06
CA GLY A 30 -6.33 -1.68 0.97
C GLY A 30 -5.63 -1.67 -0.39
N ASP A 31 -6.43 -1.78 -1.44
CA ASP A 31 -5.99 -1.75 -2.84
C ASP A 31 -5.78 -0.31 -3.31
N PHE A 32 -4.53 0.04 -3.60
CA PHE A 32 -4.18 1.37 -4.13
C PHE A 32 -4.11 1.40 -5.66
N ASN A 33 -4.11 0.25 -6.33
CA ASN A 33 -3.82 0.12 -7.76
C ASN A 33 -2.53 0.88 -8.20
N GLY A 34 -1.57 1.01 -7.29
CA GLY A 34 -0.36 1.81 -7.46
C GLY A 34 0.90 0.99 -7.19
N LEU A 35 1.85 1.02 -8.14
CA LEU A 35 3.16 0.39 -7.97
C LEU A 35 4.17 1.39 -7.43
N LEU A 36 4.92 0.98 -6.41
CA LEU A 36 6.05 1.75 -5.90
C LEU A 36 7.32 1.49 -6.70
N SER A 37 7.43 0.39 -7.43
CA SER A 37 8.61 0.08 -8.24
C SER A 37 8.29 -0.83 -9.41
N SER A 38 9.16 -0.88 -10.42
CA SER A 38 9.02 -1.86 -11.50
C SER A 38 9.14 -3.30 -11.00
N ILE A 39 9.82 -3.53 -9.87
CA ILE A 39 9.92 -4.85 -9.23
C ILE A 39 8.59 -5.32 -8.61
N ASP A 40 7.63 -4.41 -8.41
CA ASP A 40 6.30 -4.71 -7.87
C ASP A 40 5.40 -5.37 -8.92
N LYS A 41 5.89 -5.57 -10.15
CA LYS A 41 5.19 -6.22 -11.24
C LYS A 41 6.03 -7.32 -11.87
N LYS A 42 5.41 -8.47 -12.10
CA LYS A 42 5.89 -9.52 -13.01
C LYS A 42 4.93 -9.65 -14.18
N GLY A 43 5.46 -9.79 -15.38
CA GLY A 43 4.68 -9.93 -16.61
C GLY A 43 5.39 -9.30 -17.80
N THR A 44 4.81 -9.43 -18.98
CA THR A 44 5.44 -8.98 -20.24
C THR A 44 5.35 -7.47 -20.47
N ASN A 45 4.33 -6.83 -19.91
CA ASN A 45 4.07 -5.41 -20.14
C ASN A 45 4.62 -4.59 -18.97
N PRO A 46 5.61 -3.72 -19.16
CA PRO A 46 6.11 -2.87 -18.10
C PRO A 46 5.05 -1.86 -17.67
N HIS A 47 5.02 -1.55 -16.37
CA HIS A 47 4.17 -0.47 -15.87
C HIS A 47 4.77 0.90 -16.25
N PRO A 48 3.97 1.87 -16.71
CA PRO A 48 4.49 3.18 -17.11
C PRO A 48 5.21 3.89 -15.97
N HIS A 49 6.43 4.36 -16.22
CA HIS A 49 7.28 4.94 -15.17
C HIS A 49 6.67 6.20 -14.53
N TYR A 50 5.94 7.01 -15.31
CA TYR A 50 5.29 8.22 -14.80
C TYR A 50 4.19 7.91 -13.77
N LEU A 51 3.51 6.75 -13.86
CA LEU A 51 2.53 6.31 -12.86
C LEU A 51 3.20 5.91 -11.55
N ILE A 52 4.35 5.21 -11.62
CA ILE A 52 5.16 4.87 -10.45
C ILE A 52 5.63 6.15 -9.74
N GLN A 53 6.14 7.12 -10.51
CA GLN A 53 6.56 8.41 -9.95
C GLN A 53 5.39 9.18 -9.34
N GLY A 54 4.24 9.22 -10.02
CA GLY A 54 3.03 9.88 -9.53
C GLY A 54 2.54 9.29 -8.21
N PHE A 55 2.53 7.95 -8.10
CA PHE A 55 2.14 7.26 -6.87
C PHE A 55 3.09 7.56 -5.71
N ARG A 56 4.42 7.45 -5.94
CA ARG A 56 5.44 7.85 -4.95
C ARG A 56 5.27 9.30 -4.51
N GLN A 57 5.02 10.21 -5.46
CA GLN A 57 4.87 11.62 -5.14
C GLN A 57 3.63 11.88 -4.29
N ALA A 58 2.48 11.29 -4.62
CA ALA A 58 1.28 11.45 -3.82
C ALA A 58 1.44 10.89 -2.40
N MET A 59 2.13 9.76 -2.23
CA MET A 59 2.47 9.24 -0.89
C MET A 59 3.35 10.21 -0.09
N MET A 60 4.37 10.78 -0.73
CA MET A 60 5.23 11.79 -0.10
C MET A 60 4.45 13.05 0.27
N ASP A 61 3.57 13.52 -0.61
CA ASP A 61 2.72 14.69 -0.37
C ASP A 61 1.73 14.45 0.78
N CYS A 62 1.29 13.20 0.98
CA CYS A 62 0.47 12.78 2.12
C CYS A 62 1.26 12.53 3.40
N GLY A 63 2.60 12.51 3.36
CA GLY A 63 3.44 12.13 4.50
C GLY A 63 3.25 10.68 4.95
N LEU A 64 3.00 9.77 4.01
CA LEU A 64 2.75 8.36 4.27
C LEU A 64 3.97 7.47 3.96
N GLU A 65 4.17 6.45 4.78
CA GLU A 65 5.20 5.42 4.65
C GLU A 65 4.57 4.04 4.36
N ASP A 66 5.17 3.24 3.48
CA ASP A 66 4.69 1.88 3.19
C ASP A 66 5.17 0.89 4.26
N LEU A 67 4.24 0.11 4.82
CA LEU A 67 4.60 -0.98 5.73
C LEU A 67 5.13 -2.19 4.92
N PRO A 68 6.27 -2.77 5.32
CA PRO A 68 6.81 -3.93 4.62
C PRO A 68 5.88 -5.14 4.76
N LEU A 69 5.51 -5.74 3.63
CA LEU A 69 4.71 -6.96 3.57
C LEU A 69 5.63 -8.18 3.76
N ILE A 70 5.30 -9.06 4.72
CA ILE A 70 6.00 -10.32 4.93
C ILE A 70 5.26 -11.46 4.20
N GLY A 71 6.01 -12.26 3.45
CA GLY A 71 5.50 -13.42 2.72
C GLY A 71 5.63 -13.25 1.20
N HIS A 72 4.58 -13.60 0.46
CA HIS A 72 4.53 -13.39 -0.98
C HIS A 72 4.08 -11.96 -1.28
N LEU A 73 4.94 -11.18 -1.95
CA LEU A 73 4.73 -9.75 -2.13
C LEU A 73 3.60 -9.40 -3.09
N PHE A 74 3.33 -10.24 -4.10
CA PHE A 74 2.29 -9.95 -5.07
C PHE A 74 0.93 -10.26 -4.48
N THR A 75 0.08 -9.23 -4.49
CA THR A 75 -1.26 -9.28 -3.92
C THR A 75 -2.33 -9.39 -4.98
N TRP A 76 -2.00 -9.26 -6.27
CA TRP A 76 -2.91 -9.46 -7.38
C TRP A 76 -2.30 -10.37 -8.44
N ILE A 77 -3.10 -11.28 -8.99
CA ILE A 77 -2.67 -12.23 -10.03
C ILE A 77 -3.74 -12.32 -11.12
N LYS A 78 -3.34 -12.09 -12.37
CA LYS A 78 -4.17 -12.32 -13.55
C LYS A 78 -3.53 -13.29 -14.51
N ARG A 79 -4.33 -14.27 -14.94
CA ARG A 79 -3.96 -15.27 -15.94
C ARG A 79 -4.95 -15.20 -17.10
N ASN A 80 -4.50 -14.65 -18.23
CA ASN A 80 -5.34 -14.56 -19.44
C ASN A 80 -5.14 -15.77 -20.38
N LEU A 81 -3.91 -16.28 -20.46
CA LEU A 81 -3.51 -17.41 -21.30
C LEU A 81 -2.50 -18.29 -20.54
N PRO A 82 -2.25 -19.54 -20.98
CA PRO A 82 -1.35 -20.47 -20.29
C PRO A 82 0.04 -19.91 -19.96
N ASN A 83 0.55 -19.01 -20.80
CA ASN A 83 1.88 -18.39 -20.69
C ASN A 83 1.81 -16.87 -20.41
N ASN A 84 0.64 -16.35 -20.00
CA ASN A 84 0.46 -14.93 -19.71
C ASN A 84 -0.03 -14.76 -18.27
N LEU A 85 0.91 -14.92 -17.35
CA LEU A 85 0.74 -14.64 -15.92
C LEU A 85 1.26 -13.24 -15.63
N VAL A 86 0.41 -12.41 -15.04
CA VAL A 86 0.78 -11.11 -14.52
C VAL A 86 0.55 -11.13 -13.01
N GLU A 87 1.55 -10.69 -12.26
CA GLU A 87 1.47 -10.55 -10.81
C GLU A 87 1.83 -9.10 -10.45
N GLU A 88 1.04 -8.48 -9.57
CA GLU A 88 1.26 -7.11 -9.12
C GLU A 88 1.11 -6.99 -7.60
N TRP A 89 1.90 -6.10 -6.99
CA TRP A 89 1.74 -5.69 -5.59
C TRP A 89 0.94 -4.38 -5.53
N LEU A 90 -0.37 -4.53 -5.38
CA LEU A 90 -1.35 -3.42 -5.42
C LEU A 90 -1.93 -3.08 -4.04
N ASP A 91 -2.04 -4.08 -3.16
CA ASP A 91 -2.59 -3.93 -1.82
C ASP A 91 -1.48 -3.56 -0.83
N ARG A 92 -1.65 -2.45 -0.11
CA ARG A 92 -0.63 -1.88 0.78
C ARG A 92 -1.24 -1.43 2.09
N ALA A 93 -0.39 -1.23 3.10
CA ALA A 93 -0.75 -0.51 4.31
C ALA A 93 0.18 0.70 4.43
N LEU A 94 -0.37 1.88 4.17
CA LEU A 94 0.33 3.15 4.22
C LEU A 94 0.02 3.85 5.54
N VAL A 95 1.05 4.31 6.22
CA VAL A 95 0.93 4.82 7.60
C VAL A 95 1.61 6.16 7.76
N THR A 96 1.09 7.00 8.66
CA THR A 96 1.84 8.19 9.09
C THR A 96 2.99 7.77 10.00
N LYS A 97 4.03 8.61 10.07
CA LYS A 97 5.20 8.38 10.94
C LYS A 97 4.82 8.17 12.41
N ASP A 98 3.85 8.94 12.91
CA ASP A 98 3.38 8.82 14.30
C ASP A 98 2.67 7.48 14.55
N TRP A 99 1.90 7.00 13.56
CA TRP A 99 1.31 5.66 13.62
C TRP A 99 2.39 4.58 13.66
N ARG A 100 3.41 4.70 12.79
CA ARG A 100 4.55 3.78 12.74
C ARG A 100 5.29 3.70 14.07
N HIS A 101 5.43 4.84 14.76
CA HIS A 101 6.05 4.91 16.08
C HIS A 101 5.22 4.20 17.16
N LEU A 102 3.91 4.43 17.20
CA LEU A 102 3.01 3.80 18.17
C LEU A 102 2.92 2.27 17.99
N PHE A 103 2.96 1.80 16.74
CA PHE A 103 2.86 0.38 16.39
C PHE A 103 4.15 -0.15 15.75
N ALA A 104 5.29 0.14 16.39
CA ALA A 104 6.63 -0.23 15.88
C ALA A 104 6.79 -1.74 15.58
N ASN A 105 6.11 -2.59 16.35
CA ASN A 105 6.15 -4.05 16.22
C ASN A 105 4.98 -4.63 15.45
N CYS A 106 4.22 -3.82 14.68
CA CYS A 106 3.18 -4.38 13.82
C CYS A 106 3.76 -5.28 12.73
N LEU A 107 2.94 -6.21 12.27
CA LEU A 107 3.27 -7.14 11.20
C LEU A 107 2.22 -7.06 10.11
N LEU A 108 2.63 -6.71 8.89
CA LEU A 108 1.82 -6.86 7.70
C LEU A 108 2.21 -8.17 7.01
N SER A 109 1.24 -9.03 6.76
CA SER A 109 1.47 -10.33 6.13
C SER A 109 0.39 -10.62 5.08
N ASN A 110 0.73 -11.44 4.10
CA ASN A 110 -0.23 -11.85 3.09
C ASN A 110 -0.76 -13.28 3.35
N GLY A 111 -1.95 -13.57 2.81
CA GLY A 111 -2.59 -14.87 2.87
C GLY A 111 -3.25 -15.22 1.54
N VAL A 112 -3.47 -16.51 1.29
CA VAL A 112 -4.07 -16.98 0.04
C VAL A 112 -5.59 -16.76 0.08
N ALA A 113 -6.15 -16.12 -0.95
CA ALA A 113 -7.58 -16.11 -1.19
C ALA A 113 -7.93 -17.16 -2.26
N GLY A 114 -8.84 -18.09 -1.93
CA GLY A 114 -9.18 -19.18 -2.85
C GLY A 114 -10.12 -18.81 -4.01
N LYS A 115 -10.69 -17.60 -4.03
CA LYS A 115 -11.74 -17.18 -4.97
C LYS A 115 -11.59 -15.73 -5.47
N SER A 116 -10.45 -15.10 -5.23
CA SER A 116 -10.15 -13.74 -5.69
C SER A 116 -8.84 -13.78 -6.47
N ASP A 117 -8.72 -12.89 -7.45
CA ASP A 117 -7.45 -12.53 -8.07
C ASP A 117 -6.56 -11.74 -7.10
N HIS A 118 -7.13 -11.17 -6.03
CA HIS A 118 -6.38 -10.59 -4.92
C HIS A 118 -6.06 -11.60 -3.81
N SER A 119 -4.88 -11.47 -3.20
CA SER A 119 -4.49 -12.13 -1.95
C SER A 119 -4.91 -11.25 -0.76
N LEU A 120 -5.25 -11.89 0.36
CA LEU A 120 -5.56 -11.17 1.59
C LEU A 120 -4.29 -10.52 2.15
N ILE A 121 -4.37 -9.26 2.59
CA ILE A 121 -3.37 -8.67 3.48
C ILE A 121 -3.93 -8.56 4.91
N THR A 122 -3.10 -8.88 5.91
CA THR A 122 -3.47 -8.88 7.33
C THR A 122 -2.47 -8.06 8.11
N LEU A 123 -2.95 -7.02 8.78
CA LEU A 123 -2.19 -6.20 9.72
C LEU A 123 -2.42 -6.71 11.15
N LYS A 124 -1.36 -7.16 11.82
CA LYS A 124 -1.37 -7.56 13.22
C LYS A 124 -0.68 -6.50 14.05
N LEU A 125 -1.40 -5.95 15.03
CA LEU A 125 -0.84 -5.03 16.00
C LEU A 125 -0.38 -5.83 17.22
N HIS A 126 0.88 -5.63 17.61
CA HIS A 126 1.37 -6.12 18.89
C HIS A 126 1.10 -5.04 19.93
N ALA A 127 0.18 -5.30 20.85
CA ALA A 127 -0.07 -4.38 21.96
C ALA A 127 1.20 -4.30 22.82
N ASN A 128 1.78 -3.10 22.92
CA ASN A 128 2.82 -2.85 23.90
C ASN A 128 2.13 -2.56 25.23
N LEU A 129 1.87 -3.62 26.02
CA LEU A 129 1.18 -3.52 27.32
C LEU A 129 1.92 -2.62 28.33
N SER A 130 3.17 -2.23 28.04
CA SER A 130 3.96 -1.30 28.85
C SER A 130 3.42 0.14 28.86
N ASN A 131 2.67 0.56 27.83
CA ASN A 131 2.15 1.94 27.73
C ASN A 131 0.77 2.12 28.37
N LEU A 132 0.13 1.03 28.85
CA LEU A 132 -1.18 1.06 29.52
C LEU A 132 -1.06 1.05 31.06
N LEU A 133 0.17 1.02 31.58
CA LEU A 133 0.47 0.95 33.02
C LEU A 133 1.41 2.08 33.49
N GLY A 134 1.53 3.16 32.70
CA GLY A 134 2.29 4.38 33.05
C GLY A 134 1.39 5.52 33.44
#